data_AF-A0A1I7U3P5-F1
#
_entry.id   AF-A0A1I7U3P5-F1
#
_cell.length_a   1.000
_cell.length_b   1.000
_cell.length_c   1.000
_cell.angle_alpha   90.00
_cell.angle_beta   90.00
_cell.angle_gamma   90.00
#
_symmetry.space_group_name_H-M   'P 1'
#
loop_
_entity.id
_entity.type
_entity.pdbx_description
1 polymer ?
#
loop_
_entity_poly.entity_id
_entity_poly.type
_entity_poly.pdbx_seq_one_letter_code
_entity_poly.pdbx_strand_id
1 'polypeptide(L)'
;MARPYISILIIVISMIFASAYSLIFAFNFFTFLVTSVLIALVTAASVTLYIFVYYYNTRIKTMSDNNNKKEKYTLARRFQTMENLKSLKMAKYVVSTHAIYVSLCEICYLCVYYGVRTNYWEIFIYILDAVVTYSNFFIVITVIFSVPTWKRAFLRPCFAVRRMKTMKVSMTEEDDGRNPEEDARKISSVYFQQLDRAWT
;
A
#
# COMPACT_ATOMS: atom_id res chain seq x y z
N MET A 1 16.81 0.03 10.99
CA MET A 1 16.64 1.43 11.43
C MET A 1 15.76 2.12 10.40
N ALA A 2 14.48 2.38 10.73
CA ALA A 2 13.61 3.15 9.84
C ALA A 2 14.21 4.56 9.67
N ARG A 3 14.14 5.12 8.47
CA ARG A 3 14.65 6.46 8.15
C ARG A 3 13.46 7.44 8.14
N PRO A 4 12.97 7.89 9.32
CA PRO A 4 11.72 8.65 9.41
C PRO A 4 11.75 9.95 8.60
N TYR A 5 12.94 10.53 8.42
CA TYR A 5 13.13 11.73 7.61
C TYR A 5 12.71 11.54 6.14
N ILE A 6 12.83 10.32 5.58
CA ILE A 6 12.39 10.04 4.20
C ILE A 6 10.87 10.14 4.13
N SER A 7 10.16 9.51 5.08
CA SER A 7 8.70 9.56 5.15
C SER A 7 8.19 10.99 5.39
N ILE A 8 8.82 11.73 6.31
CA ILE A 8 8.48 13.14 6.58
C ILE A 8 8.68 13.98 5.32
N LEU A 9 9.82 13.82 4.64
CA LEU A 9 10.11 14.55 3.41
C LEU A 9 9.07 14.26 2.32
N ILE A 10 8.71 12.99 2.11
CA ILE A 10 7.68 12.60 1.14
C ILE A 10 6.34 13.25 1.47
N ILE A 11 5.92 13.23 2.75
CA ILE A 11 4.66 13.83 3.19
C ILE A 11 4.68 15.34 2.96
N VAL A 12 5.73 16.04 3.40
CA VAL A 12 5.84 17.50 3.25
C VAL A 12 5.82 17.89 1.78
N ILE A 13 6.59 17.21 0.93
CA ILE A 13 6.59 17.45 -0.52
C ILE A 13 5.20 17.21 -1.10
N SER A 14 4.53 16.11 -0.74
CA SER A 14 3.18 15.81 -1.23
C SER A 14 2.15 16.86 -0.81
N MET A 15 2.26 17.39 0.41
CA MET A 15 1.38 18.45 0.90
C MET A 15 1.61 19.75 0.14
N ILE A 16 2.87 20.12 -0.12
CA ILE A 16 3.20 21.32 -0.92
C ILE A 16 2.59 21.20 -2.33
N PHE A 17 2.76 20.05 -3.00
CA PHE A 17 2.16 19.83 -4.31
C PHE A 17 0.63 19.88 -4.28
N ALA A 18 0.00 19.25 -3.29
CA ALA A 18 -1.45 19.27 -3.13
C ALA A 18 -1.97 20.70 -2.89
N SER A 19 -1.32 21.47 -2.01
CA SER A 19 -1.68 22.86 -1.74
C SER A 19 -1.51 23.75 -2.98
N ALA A 20 -0.41 23.59 -3.72
CA ALA A 20 -0.18 24.32 -4.96
C ALA A 20 -1.27 24.00 -6.00
N TYR A 21 -1.61 22.73 -6.18
CA TYR A 21 -2.68 22.30 -7.08
C TYR A 21 -4.04 22.88 -6.68
N SER A 22 -4.39 22.83 -5.39
CA SER A 22 -5.63 23.43 -4.88
C SER A 22 -5.71 24.93 -5.12
N LEU A 23 -4.59 25.66 -4.99
CA LEU A 23 -4.55 27.10 -5.30
C LEU A 23 -4.76 27.36 -6.79
N ILE A 24 -4.05 26.63 -7.66
CA ILE A 24 -4.21 26.74 -9.12
C ILE A 24 -5.67 26.48 -9.53
N PHE A 25 -6.31 25.47 -8.91
CA PHE A 25 -7.71 25.16 -9.14
C PHE A 25 -8.65 26.27 -8.63
N ALA A 26 -8.42 26.80 -7.42
CA ALA A 26 -9.22 27.87 -6.83
C ALA A 26 -9.19 29.17 -7.66
N PHE A 27 -8.05 29.49 -8.27
CA PHE A 27 -7.92 30.62 -9.18
C PHE A 27 -8.46 30.34 -10.60
N ASN A 28 -9.08 29.18 -10.83
CA ASN A 28 -9.59 28.73 -12.14
C ASN A 28 -8.56 28.85 -13.27
N PHE A 29 -7.28 28.60 -12.96
CA PHE A 29 -6.20 28.72 -13.94
C PHE A 29 -6.34 27.69 -15.08
N PHE A 30 -6.95 26.54 -14.79
CA PHE A 30 -7.29 25.52 -15.78
C PHE A 30 -8.80 25.43 -15.99
N THR A 31 -9.20 25.17 -17.24
CA THR A 31 -10.58 24.82 -17.54
C THR A 31 -10.93 23.46 -16.95
N PHE A 32 -12.21 23.25 -16.69
CA PHE A 32 -12.74 22.01 -16.13
C PHE A 32 -12.23 20.74 -16.84
N LEU A 33 -12.27 20.74 -18.18
CA LEU A 33 -11.82 19.59 -18.98
C LEU A 33 -10.31 19.34 -18.87
N VAL A 34 -9.50 20.41 -18.82
CA VAL A 34 -8.04 20.28 -18.65
C VAL A 34 -7.73 19.64 -17.31
N THR A 35 -8.40 20.07 -16.24
CA THR A 35 -8.25 19.48 -14.90
C THR A 35 -8.60 17.99 -14.90
N SER A 36 -9.71 17.59 -15.53
CA SER A 36 -10.09 16.17 -15.61
C SER A 36 -9.03 15.35 -16.35
N VAL A 37 -8.56 15.82 -17.50
CA VAL A 37 -7.52 15.12 -18.29
C VAL A 37 -6.22 14.99 -17.50
N LEU A 38 -5.81 16.01 -16.76
CA LEU A 38 -4.61 15.96 -15.92
C LEU A 38 -4.76 14.91 -14.80
N ILE A 39 -5.91 14.84 -14.14
CA ILE A 39 -6.19 13.84 -13.10
C ILE A 39 -6.11 12.42 -13.70
N ALA A 40 -6.74 12.19 -14.86
CA ALA A 40 -6.69 10.90 -15.55
C ALA A 40 -5.25 10.51 -15.91
N LEU A 41 -4.46 11.43 -16.46
CA LEU A 41 -3.07 11.19 -16.84
C LEU A 41 -2.18 10.85 -15.64
N VAL A 42 -2.30 11.61 -14.54
CA VAL A 42 -1.53 11.36 -13.31
C VAL A 42 -1.90 10.01 -12.70
N THR A 43 -3.18 9.66 -12.71
CA THR A 43 -3.66 8.37 -12.20
C THR A 43 -3.15 7.22 -13.06
N ALA A 44 -3.24 7.33 -14.39
CA ALA A 44 -2.73 6.34 -15.33
C ALA A 44 -1.20 6.17 -15.21
N ALA A 45 -0.45 7.26 -15.08
CA ALA A 45 0.99 7.23 -14.85
C ALA A 45 1.34 6.51 -13.54
N SER A 46 0.59 6.78 -12.46
CA SER A 46 0.79 6.16 -11.15
C SER A 46 0.55 4.65 -11.17
N VAL A 47 -0.53 4.20 -11.81
CA VAL A 47 -0.83 2.76 -11.99
C VAL A 47 0.23 2.09 -12.87
N THR A 48 0.66 2.75 -13.95
CA THR A 48 1.70 2.22 -14.85
C THR A 48 3.03 2.06 -14.12
N LEU A 49 3.44 3.06 -13.32
CA LEU A 49 4.65 3.00 -12.51
C LEU A 49 4.58 1.84 -11.51
N TYR A 50 3.44 1.64 -10.85
CA TYR A 50 3.25 0.49 -9.97
C TYR A 50 3.43 -0.84 -10.72
N ILE A 51 2.78 -1.02 -11.87
CA ILE A 51 2.89 -2.24 -12.69
C ILE A 51 4.34 -2.46 -13.11
N PHE A 52 5.04 -1.41 -13.55
CA PHE A 52 6.44 -1.48 -13.97
C PHE A 52 7.35 -1.93 -12.81
N VAL A 53 7.21 -1.33 -11.63
CA VAL A 53 8.00 -1.69 -10.44
C VAL A 53 7.68 -3.13 -10.01
N TYR A 54 6.40 -3.53 -10.04
CA TYR A 54 5.99 -4.90 -9.73
C TYR A 54 6.59 -5.92 -10.71
N TYR A 55 6.50 -5.64 -12.00
CA TYR A 55 7.06 -6.48 -13.06
C TYR A 55 8.58 -6.61 -12.93
N TYR A 56 9.28 -5.50 -12.70
CA TYR A 56 10.73 -5.48 -12.53
C TYR A 56 11.17 -6.34 -11.33
N ASN A 57 10.54 -6.17 -10.16
CA ASN A 57 10.86 -6.96 -8.97
C ASN A 57 10.51 -8.46 -9.15
N THR A 58 9.42 -8.76 -9.85
CA THR A 58 9.03 -10.14 -10.16
C THR A 58 10.02 -10.80 -11.11
N ARG A 59 10.42 -10.10 -12.19
CA ARG A 59 11.42 -10.58 -13.15
C ARG A 59 12.75 -10.87 -12.48
N ILE A 60 13.19 -9.98 -11.59
CA ILE A 60 14.38 -10.18 -10.79
C ILE A 60 14.29 -11.47 -9.95
N LYS A 61 13.16 -11.68 -9.27
CA LYS A 61 12.95 -12.89 -8.46
C LYS A 61 13.04 -14.14 -9.33
N THR A 62 12.35 -14.16 -10.47
CA THR A 62 12.37 -15.31 -11.39
C THR A 62 13.77 -15.59 -11.94
N MET A 63 14.55 -14.55 -12.29
CA MET A 63 15.94 -14.70 -12.72
C MET A 63 16.84 -15.25 -11.60
N SER A 64 16.59 -14.86 -10.36
CA SER A 64 17.33 -15.38 -9.20
C SER A 64 16.98 -16.84 -8.91
N ASP A 65 15.74 -17.26 -9.13
CA ASP A 65 15.29 -18.63 -8.86
C ASP A 65 15.70 -19.59 -10.00
N ASN A 66 15.78 -19.13 -11.26
CA ASN A 66 16.15 -19.95 -12.44
C ASN A 66 17.67 -20.08 -12.67
N ASN A 67 18.50 -19.17 -12.15
CA ASN A 67 19.95 -19.28 -12.30
C ASN A 67 20.51 -20.34 -11.34
N ASN A 68 20.74 -21.56 -11.86
CA ASN A 68 21.48 -22.63 -11.16
C ASN A 68 22.90 -22.20 -10.72
N LYS A 69 23.45 -21.12 -11.31
CA LYS A 69 24.67 -20.45 -10.84
C LYS A 69 24.30 -19.29 -9.91
N LYS A 70 24.18 -19.60 -8.62
CA LYS A 70 23.91 -18.65 -7.51
C LYS A 70 25.02 -17.58 -7.32
N GLU A 71 26.09 -17.61 -8.09
CA GLU A 71 27.31 -16.81 -7.85
C GLU A 71 27.18 -15.30 -8.09
N LYS A 72 26.21 -14.83 -8.91
CA LYS A 72 26.05 -13.39 -9.18
C LYS A 72 25.00 -12.68 -8.32
N TYR A 73 24.22 -13.41 -7.53
CA TYR A 73 23.14 -12.81 -6.73
C TYR A 73 23.48 -12.86 -5.26
N THR A 74 23.92 -11.71 -4.72
CA THR A 74 24.25 -11.59 -3.30
C THR A 74 23.02 -11.89 -2.44
N LEU A 75 23.25 -12.54 -1.30
CA LEU A 75 22.21 -12.88 -0.34
C LEU A 75 21.36 -11.65 0.04
N ALA A 76 22.02 -10.51 0.27
CA ALA A 76 21.37 -9.23 0.57
C ALA A 76 20.39 -8.77 -0.53
N ARG A 77 20.73 -8.92 -1.81
CA ARG A 77 19.88 -8.50 -2.93
C ARG A 77 18.62 -9.37 -3.04
N ARG A 78 18.72 -10.66 -2.72
CA ARG A 78 17.58 -11.58 -2.68
C ARG A 78 16.62 -11.24 -1.54
N PHE A 79 17.16 -10.89 -0.37
CA PHE A 79 16.38 -10.41 0.77
C PHE A 79 15.61 -9.13 0.42
N GLN A 80 16.30 -8.11 -0.11
CA GLN A 80 15.67 -6.86 -0.52
C GLN A 80 14.56 -7.09 -1.56
N THR A 81 14.78 -7.97 -2.54
CA THR A 81 13.77 -8.27 -3.56
C THR A 81 12.53 -8.93 -2.94
N MET A 82 12.71 -9.91 -2.03
CA MET A 82 11.58 -10.57 -1.38
C MET A 82 10.78 -9.62 -0.49
N GLU A 83 11.46 -8.76 0.27
CA GLU A 83 10.81 -7.74 1.11
C GLU A 83 10.06 -6.72 0.24
N ASN A 84 10.68 -6.22 -0.83
CA ASN A 84 10.04 -5.31 -1.79
C ASN A 84 8.81 -5.94 -2.43
N LEU A 85 8.87 -7.21 -2.84
CA LEU A 85 7.72 -7.89 -3.46
C LEU A 85 6.56 -8.08 -2.47
N LYS A 86 6.85 -8.32 -1.18
CA LYS A 86 5.84 -8.32 -0.11
C LYS A 86 5.25 -6.92 0.09
N SER A 87 6.09 -5.89 0.11
CA SER A 87 5.62 -4.49 0.18
C SER A 87 4.73 -4.12 -1.00
N LEU A 88 5.10 -4.53 -2.22
CA LEU A 88 4.33 -4.27 -3.44
C LEU A 88 2.98 -5.01 -3.47
N LYS A 89 2.85 -6.14 -2.76
CA LYS A 89 1.55 -6.81 -2.58
C LYS A 89 0.62 -5.97 -1.71
N MET A 90 1.13 -5.33 -0.65
CA MET A 90 0.34 -4.37 0.12
C MET A 90 -0.01 -3.15 -0.73
N ALA A 91 1.01 -2.58 -1.40
CA ALA A 91 0.83 -1.41 -2.25
C ALA A 91 -0.21 -1.66 -3.36
N LYS A 92 -0.39 -2.91 -3.82
CA LYS A 92 -1.47 -3.29 -4.75
C LYS A 92 -2.83 -2.81 -4.26
N TYR A 93 -3.15 -3.11 -3.00
CA TYR A 93 -4.44 -2.77 -2.41
C TYR A 93 -4.60 -1.26 -2.24
N VAL A 94 -3.51 -0.57 -1.88
CA VAL A 94 -3.51 0.90 -1.76
C VAL A 94 -3.73 1.55 -3.10
N VAL A 95 -2.96 1.17 -4.12
CA VAL A 95 -3.05 1.71 -5.48
C VAL A 95 -4.41 1.39 -6.09
N SER A 96 -4.94 0.17 -5.91
CA SER A 96 -6.26 -0.18 -6.45
C SER A 96 -7.38 0.60 -5.78
N THR A 97 -7.38 0.69 -4.44
CA THR A 97 -8.42 1.43 -3.72
C THR A 97 -8.34 2.91 -4.06
N HIS A 98 -7.14 3.50 -4.08
CA HIS A 98 -6.96 4.89 -4.46
C HIS A 98 -7.44 5.15 -5.90
N ALA A 99 -7.08 4.30 -6.87
CA ALA A 99 -7.56 4.42 -8.25
C ALA A 99 -9.09 4.37 -8.36
N ILE A 100 -9.76 3.48 -7.62
CA ILE A 100 -11.23 3.41 -7.59
C ILE A 100 -11.83 4.72 -7.09
N TYR A 101 -11.33 5.26 -5.96
CA TYR A 101 -11.86 6.51 -5.41
C TYR A 101 -11.59 7.70 -6.34
N VAL A 102 -10.41 7.78 -6.96
CA VAL A 102 -10.11 8.83 -7.93
C VAL A 102 -11.00 8.73 -9.17
N SER A 103 -11.23 7.53 -9.71
CA SER A 103 -12.17 7.32 -10.82
C SER A 103 -13.60 7.73 -10.44
N LEU A 104 -14.06 7.41 -9.23
CA LEU A 104 -15.38 7.82 -8.75
C LEU A 104 -15.49 9.35 -8.66
N CYS A 105 -14.46 10.02 -8.13
CA CYS A 105 -14.39 11.48 -8.11
C CYS A 105 -14.42 12.06 -9.53
N GLU A 106 -13.68 11.49 -10.47
CA GLU A 106 -13.63 11.94 -11.86
C GLU A 106 -14.98 11.78 -12.56
N ILE A 107 -15.69 10.66 -12.34
CA ILE A 107 -17.05 10.45 -12.85
C ILE A 107 -18.00 11.51 -12.29
N CYS A 108 -17.97 11.75 -10.97
CA CYS A 108 -18.82 12.78 -10.35
C CYS A 108 -18.50 14.17 -10.91
N TYR A 109 -17.21 14.47 -11.10
CA TYR A 109 -16.74 15.71 -11.70
C TYR A 109 -17.31 15.87 -13.12
N LEU A 110 -17.14 14.88 -14.00
CA LEU A 110 -17.72 14.92 -15.35
C LEU A 110 -19.25 15.05 -15.34
N CYS A 111 -19.94 14.36 -14.43
CA CYS A 111 -21.38 14.50 -14.23
C CYS A 111 -21.79 15.91 -13.82
N VAL A 112 -21.01 16.60 -12.99
CA VAL A 112 -21.26 18.02 -12.66
C VAL A 112 -21.12 18.86 -13.94
N TYR A 113 -20.06 18.67 -14.72
CA TYR A 113 -19.81 19.48 -15.93
C TYR A 113 -20.88 19.32 -17.02
N TYR A 114 -21.23 18.08 -17.35
CA TYR A 114 -22.30 17.81 -18.33
C TYR A 114 -23.69 18.07 -17.74
N GLY A 115 -23.84 17.83 -16.43
CA GLY A 115 -25.08 17.98 -15.68
C GLY A 115 -25.43 19.43 -15.33
N VAL A 116 -24.55 20.42 -15.52
CA VAL A 116 -24.85 21.86 -15.35
C VAL A 116 -26.08 22.31 -16.16
N ARG A 117 -26.47 21.58 -17.21
CA ARG A 117 -27.69 21.90 -17.99
C ARG A 117 -28.99 21.32 -17.41
N THR A 118 -28.90 20.42 -16.42
CA THR A 118 -30.04 19.74 -15.79
C THR A 118 -29.95 19.96 -14.28
N ASN A 119 -31.00 20.44 -13.60
CA ASN A 119 -30.98 20.93 -12.20
C ASN A 119 -30.49 19.97 -11.06
N TYR A 120 -29.73 18.90 -11.36
CA TYR A 120 -29.25 17.86 -10.45
C TYR A 120 -27.74 17.96 -10.11
N TRP A 121 -27.02 18.99 -10.56
CA TRP A 121 -25.58 19.13 -10.35
C TRP A 121 -25.18 19.14 -8.85
N GLU A 122 -26.02 19.69 -7.98
CA GLU A 122 -25.79 19.75 -6.52
C GLU A 122 -25.65 18.36 -5.89
N ILE A 123 -26.45 17.39 -6.34
CA ILE A 123 -26.41 16.01 -5.83
C ILE A 123 -25.02 15.40 -6.09
N PHE A 124 -24.45 15.61 -7.28
CA PHE A 124 -23.12 15.10 -7.62
C PHE A 124 -22.01 15.79 -6.82
N ILE A 125 -22.20 17.04 -6.41
CA ILE A 125 -21.26 17.72 -5.50
C ILE A 125 -21.31 17.11 -4.10
N TYR A 126 -22.49 16.86 -3.55
CA TYR A 126 -22.60 16.19 -2.24
C TYR A 126 -22.01 14.79 -2.26
N ILE A 127 -22.20 14.04 -3.35
CA ILE A 127 -21.58 12.72 -3.54
C ILE A 127 -20.05 12.87 -3.63
N LEU A 128 -19.54 13.82 -4.43
CA LEU A 128 -18.11 14.07 -4.56
C LEU A 128 -17.47 14.40 -3.20
N ASP A 129 -18.10 15.28 -2.42
CA ASP A 129 -17.61 15.68 -1.10
C ASP A 129 -17.59 14.52 -0.11
N ALA A 130 -18.62 13.66 -0.12
CA ALA A 130 -18.66 12.43 0.67
C ALA A 130 -17.55 11.45 0.23
N VAL A 131 -17.38 11.22 -1.07
CA VAL A 131 -16.35 10.31 -1.61
C VAL A 131 -14.95 10.80 -1.19
N VAL A 132 -14.66 12.08 -1.31
CA VAL A 132 -13.38 12.68 -0.89
C VAL A 132 -13.18 12.52 0.61
N THR A 133 -14.17 12.91 1.42
CA THR A 133 -14.09 12.89 2.89
C THR A 133 -13.85 11.48 3.43
N TYR A 134 -14.59 10.48 2.93
CA TYR A 134 -14.49 9.12 3.44
C TYR A 134 -13.37 8.29 2.78
N SER A 135 -12.83 8.70 1.63
CA SER A 135 -11.77 7.96 0.91
C SER A 135 -10.59 7.62 1.81
N ASN A 136 -10.10 8.58 2.61
CA ASN A 136 -8.97 8.39 3.51
C ASN A 136 -9.23 7.31 4.57
N PHE A 137 -10.45 7.29 5.13
CA PHE A 137 -10.85 6.28 6.10
C PHE A 137 -10.82 4.87 5.49
N PHE A 138 -11.40 4.70 4.30
CA PHE A 138 -11.41 3.42 3.60
C PHE A 138 -10.03 2.97 3.13
N ILE A 139 -9.16 3.88 2.69
CA ILE A 139 -7.77 3.58 2.32
C ILE A 139 -7.00 3.07 3.54
N VAL A 140 -7.09 3.74 4.69
CA VAL A 140 -6.42 3.32 5.92
C VAL A 140 -6.91 1.95 6.38
N ILE A 141 -8.22 1.70 6.37
CA ILE A 141 -8.78 0.37 6.68
C ILE A 141 -8.25 -0.68 5.71
N THR A 142 -8.26 -0.39 4.40
CA THR A 142 -7.74 -1.31 3.39
C THR A 142 -6.28 -1.69 3.67
N VAL A 143 -5.42 -0.71 4.00
CA VAL A 143 -4.02 -0.94 4.35
C VAL A 143 -3.89 -1.86 5.56
N ILE A 144 -4.60 -1.55 6.64
CA ILE A 144 -4.57 -2.34 7.89
C ILE A 144 -4.98 -3.78 7.62
N PHE A 145 -6.04 -3.98 6.83
CA PHE A 145 -6.57 -5.32 6.53
C PHE A 145 -5.77 -6.07 5.47
N SER A 146 -4.94 -5.38 4.67
CA SER A 146 -4.05 -6.01 3.68
C SER A 146 -2.90 -6.79 4.31
N VAL A 147 -2.55 -6.48 5.57
CA VAL A 147 -1.48 -7.15 6.31
C VAL A 147 -2.08 -7.94 7.46
N PRO A 148 -1.98 -9.29 7.47
CA PRO A 148 -2.51 -10.13 8.53
C PRO A 148 -2.07 -9.72 9.94
N THR A 149 -0.81 -9.33 10.10
CA THR A 149 -0.23 -8.89 11.37
C THR A 149 -0.85 -7.59 11.86
N TRP A 150 -1.05 -6.61 10.97
CA TRP A 150 -1.69 -5.34 11.33
C TRP A 150 -3.18 -5.53 11.58
N LYS A 151 -3.87 -6.32 10.75
CA LYS A 151 -5.26 -6.74 10.98
C LYS A 151 -5.43 -7.38 12.37
N ARG A 152 -4.57 -8.34 12.73
CA ARG A 152 -4.60 -9.00 14.05
C ARG A 152 -4.33 -8.02 15.19
N ALA A 153 -3.36 -7.11 15.03
CA ALA A 153 -3.05 -6.09 16.02
C ALA A 153 -4.20 -5.09 16.20
N PHE A 154 -4.79 -4.63 15.09
CA PHE A 154 -5.91 -3.69 15.07
C PHE A 154 -7.18 -4.31 15.68
N LEU A 155 -7.43 -5.60 15.42
CA LEU A 155 -8.57 -6.32 16.00
C LEU A 155 -8.28 -6.85 17.42
N ARG A 156 -7.04 -6.75 17.91
CA ARG A 156 -6.64 -7.25 19.24
C ARG A 156 -7.50 -6.67 20.37
N PRO A 157 -7.89 -5.38 20.40
CA PRO A 157 -8.81 -4.85 21.41
C PRO A 157 -10.19 -5.52 21.36
N CYS A 158 -10.77 -5.74 20.16
CA CYS A 158 -12.04 -6.47 20.00
C CYS A 158 -11.94 -7.95 20.42
N PHE A 159 -10.82 -8.61 20.13
CA PHE A 159 -10.60 -10.02 20.51
C PHE A 159 -10.14 -10.18 21.97
N ALA A 160 -9.50 -9.18 22.59
CA ALA A 160 -9.08 -9.22 23.99
C ALA A 160 -10.30 -9.26 24.94
N VAL A 161 -11.38 -8.55 24.61
CA VAL A 161 -12.67 -8.64 25.30
C VAL A 161 -13.25 -10.06 25.21
N ARG A 162 -13.01 -10.77 24.09
CA ARG A 162 -13.46 -12.15 23.88
C ARG A 162 -12.55 -13.19 24.56
N ARG A 163 -11.25 -12.89 24.73
CA ARG A 163 -10.24 -13.82 25.27
C ARG A 163 -10.14 -13.83 26.79
N MET A 164 -10.65 -12.81 27.51
CA MET A 164 -10.73 -12.84 28.98
C MET A 164 -11.63 -13.97 29.51
N LYS A 165 -12.51 -14.54 28.68
CA LYS A 165 -13.31 -15.72 29.06
C LYS A 165 -12.62 -17.07 28.84
N THR A 166 -11.44 -17.12 28.23
CA THR A 166 -10.85 -18.40 27.81
C THR A 166 -9.32 -18.33 27.72
N MET A 167 -8.63 -18.39 28.87
CA MET A 167 -7.23 -18.79 28.90
C MET A 167 -6.86 -19.41 30.25
N LYS A 168 -7.09 -20.73 30.36
CA LYS A 168 -6.13 -21.65 30.98
C LYS A 168 -5.24 -22.16 29.84
N VAL A 169 -3.93 -22.25 30.06
CA VAL A 169 -3.06 -23.39 29.65
C VAL A 169 -1.59 -23.08 29.98
N SER A 170 -1.05 -23.98 30.81
CA SER A 170 0.26 -24.66 30.85
C SER A 170 1.47 -24.15 30.05
N MET A 171 2.61 -24.17 30.72
CA MET A 171 3.98 -24.10 30.20
C MET A 171 4.49 -25.44 29.68
N THR A 172 5.45 -25.43 28.75
CA THR A 172 6.69 -26.25 28.80
C THR A 172 7.74 -25.68 27.84
N GLU A 173 8.99 -25.58 28.31
CA GLU A 173 10.22 -25.31 27.56
C GLU A 173 10.76 -26.61 26.93
N GLU A 174 11.62 -26.51 25.91
CA GLU A 174 12.80 -27.38 25.79
C GLU A 174 13.81 -26.88 24.72
N ASP A 175 15.08 -27.08 25.06
CA ASP A 175 16.35 -26.69 24.44
C ASP A 175 16.86 -27.77 23.46
N ASP A 176 17.67 -27.41 22.44
CA ASP A 176 18.75 -28.27 21.89
C ASP A 176 19.60 -27.50 20.85
N GLY A 177 20.92 -27.59 21.00
CA GLY A 177 21.92 -26.89 20.21
C GLY A 177 22.17 -27.50 18.82
N ARG A 178 22.85 -26.74 17.93
CA ARG A 178 23.53 -27.28 16.74
C ARG A 178 24.37 -26.27 15.93
N ASN A 179 25.58 -26.72 15.58
CA ASN A 179 26.44 -26.48 14.40
C ASN A 179 26.34 -25.16 13.56
N PRO A 180 27.41 -24.33 13.47
CA PRO A 180 27.39 -22.98 12.86
C PRO A 180 27.16 -22.89 11.33
N GLU A 181 27.48 -23.91 10.52
CA GLU A 181 27.22 -23.88 9.06
C GLU A 181 25.79 -24.28 8.68
N GLU A 182 25.21 -25.20 9.45
CA GLU A 182 23.80 -25.56 9.34
C GLU A 182 22.93 -24.43 9.89
N ASP A 183 23.40 -23.75 10.94
CA ASP A 183 22.82 -22.51 11.45
C ASP A 183 22.84 -21.39 10.43
N ALA A 184 23.85 -21.18 9.59
CA ALA A 184 23.75 -20.11 8.58
C ALA A 184 22.60 -20.34 7.56
N ARG A 185 22.39 -21.60 7.15
CA ARG A 185 21.27 -21.99 6.26
C ARG A 185 19.94 -22.04 6.98
N LYS A 186 19.93 -22.53 8.21
CA LYS A 186 18.76 -22.63 9.09
C LYS A 186 18.36 -21.25 9.58
N ILE A 187 19.28 -20.37 9.98
CA ILE A 187 19.05 -18.95 10.21
C ILE A 187 18.51 -18.32 8.94
N SER A 188 19.08 -18.52 7.75
CA SER A 188 18.49 -17.96 6.53
C SER A 188 17.05 -18.45 6.30
N SER A 189 16.77 -19.75 6.41
CA SER A 189 15.43 -20.32 6.20
C SER A 189 14.45 -20.01 7.32
N VAL A 190 14.92 -19.92 8.57
CA VAL A 190 14.21 -19.48 9.79
C VAL A 190 13.94 -17.99 9.69
N TYR A 191 14.84 -17.18 9.13
CA TYR A 191 14.60 -15.75 8.90
C TYR A 191 13.58 -15.55 7.79
N PHE A 192 13.65 -16.33 6.70
CA PHE A 192 12.61 -16.33 5.67
C PHE A 192 11.27 -16.84 6.21
N GLN A 193 11.27 -17.84 7.10
CA GLN A 193 10.07 -18.31 7.81
C GLN A 193 9.54 -17.29 8.83
N GLN A 194 10.40 -16.58 9.55
CA GLN A 194 10.03 -15.52 10.47
C GLN A 194 9.48 -14.32 9.71
N LEU A 195 10.10 -13.96 8.58
CA LEU A 195 9.57 -12.97 7.63
C LEU A 195 8.26 -13.45 6.98
N ASP A 196 8.04 -14.76 6.85
CA ASP A 196 6.74 -15.27 6.44
C ASP A 196 5.73 -15.11 7.59
N ARG A 197 5.99 -15.70 8.75
CA ARG A 197 5.16 -15.63 9.97
C ARG A 197 4.85 -14.21 10.45
N ALA A 198 5.75 -13.25 10.29
CA ALA A 198 5.53 -11.85 10.64
C ALA A 198 4.56 -11.14 9.69
N TRP A 199 4.19 -11.78 8.59
CA TRP A 199 3.29 -11.27 7.56
C TRP A 199 2.11 -12.22 7.24
N THR A 200 1.99 -13.37 7.92
CA THR A 200 0.86 -14.35 7.83
C THR A 200 0.05 -14.40 9.11
#